data_AF-A0AAW7F888-F1
#
_entry.id   AF-A0AAW7F888-F1
#
_cell.length_a   1.000
_cell.length_b   1.000
_cell.length_c   1.000
_cell.angle_alpha   90.00
_cell.angle_beta   90.00
_cell.angle_gamma   90.00
#
_symmetry.space_group_name_H-M   'P 1'
#
loop_
_entity.id
_entity.type
_entity.pdbx_description
1 polymer ?
#
loop_
_entity_poly.entity_id
_entity_poly.type
_entity_poly.pdbx_seq_one_letter_code
_entity_poly.pdbx_strand_id
1 'polypeptide(L)'
;MKHSWVKPRTKISEAVIALCYTLAACGIYTMSGFSKEKVMRMESYMGETHGFLYSIYGNILLPVITIAAGYTAVYLTFCFIRQITEKGGK
;
A
#
# COMPACT_ATOMS: atom_id res chain seq x y z
N MET A 1 -32.73 27.76 0.84
CA MET A 1 -32.12 26.51 0.35
C MET A 1 -31.32 25.87 1.48
N LYS A 2 -31.79 24.74 2.05
CA LYS A 2 -30.99 23.96 3.00
C LYS A 2 -29.96 23.18 2.20
N HIS A 3 -28.71 23.67 2.14
CA HIS A 3 -27.59 22.84 1.70
C HIS A 3 -27.39 21.73 2.73
N SER A 4 -28.13 20.63 2.56
CA SER A 4 -27.76 19.36 3.15
C SER A 4 -26.40 19.01 2.56
N TRP A 5 -25.35 19.11 3.38
CA TRP A 5 -24.06 18.52 3.09
C TRP A 5 -24.24 17.00 3.13
N VAL A 6 -24.89 16.44 2.11
CA VAL A 6 -24.81 15.02 1.80
C VAL A 6 -23.36 14.82 1.39
N LYS A 7 -22.50 14.54 2.39
CA LYS A 7 -21.17 14.01 2.13
C LYS A 7 -21.37 12.88 1.13
N PRO A 8 -20.75 12.92 -0.06
CA PRO A 8 -20.80 11.78 -0.95
C PRO A 8 -20.25 10.59 -0.15
N ARG A 9 -21.14 9.68 0.25
CA ARG A 9 -20.76 8.42 0.88
C ARG A 9 -20.16 7.59 -0.24
N THR A 10 -18.91 7.84 -0.60
CA THR A 10 -18.12 6.91 -1.40
C THR A 10 -18.11 5.61 -0.60
N LYS A 11 -18.92 4.65 -1.06
CA LYS A 11 -18.97 3.32 -0.45
C LYS A 11 -17.58 2.73 -0.59
N ILE A 12 -16.99 2.34 0.54
CA ILE A 12 -15.70 1.68 0.49
C ILE A 12 -15.95 0.27 -0.02
N SER A 13 -15.29 -0.08 -1.11
CA SER A 13 -15.39 -1.41 -1.68
C SER A 13 -14.42 -2.34 -0.95
N GLU A 14 -14.89 -3.53 -0.58
CA GLU A 14 -14.08 -4.60 -0.03
C GLU A 14 -12.91 -4.96 -0.96
N ALA A 15 -13.11 -4.86 -2.29
CA ALA A 15 -12.06 -5.10 -3.27
C ALA A 15 -10.87 -4.12 -3.13
N VAL A 16 -11.13 -2.86 -2.76
CA VAL A 16 -10.07 -1.86 -2.56
C VAL A 16 -9.28 -2.16 -1.28
N ILE A 17 -9.97 -2.60 -0.22
CA ILE A 17 -9.31 -3.05 1.02
C ILE A 17 -8.42 -4.26 0.75
N ALA A 18 -8.95 -5.27 0.05
CA ALA A 18 -8.22 -6.48 -0.32
C ALA A 18 -7.00 -6.16 -1.20
N LEU A 19 -7.14 -5.22 -2.14
CA LEU A 19 -6.04 -4.73 -2.96
C LEU A 19 -4.93 -4.10 -2.10
N CYS A 20 -5.28 -3.23 -1.15
CA CYS A 20 -4.30 -2.61 -0.26
C CYS A 20 -3.57 -3.62 0.62
N TYR A 21 -4.28 -4.62 1.18
CA TYR A 21 -3.65 -5.70 1.93
C TYR A 21 -2.74 -6.56 1.06
N THR A 22 -3.16 -6.87 -0.17
CA THR A 22 -2.35 -7.64 -1.12
C THR A 22 -1.08 -6.88 -1.49
N LEU A 23 -1.17 -5.58 -1.78
CA LEU A 23 -0.02 -4.74 -2.06
C LEU A 23 0.95 -4.68 -0.88
N ALA A 24 0.45 -4.55 0.34
CA ALA A 24 1.29 -4.58 1.54
C ALA A 24 1.98 -5.95 1.70
N ALA A 25 1.28 -7.06 1.53
CA ALA A 25 1.85 -8.40 1.61
C ALA A 25 2.91 -8.64 0.52
N CYS A 26 2.64 -8.25 -0.74
CA CYS A 26 3.60 -8.32 -1.83
C CYS A 26 4.84 -7.45 -1.56
N GLY A 27 4.64 -6.26 -0.99
CA GLY A 27 5.72 -5.38 -0.57
C GLY A 27 6.63 -6.03 0.47
N ILE A 28 6.05 -6.60 1.53
CA ILE A 28 6.78 -7.35 2.56
C ILE A 28 7.54 -8.53 1.94
N TYR A 29 6.89 -9.32 1.10
CA TYR A 29 7.53 -10.46 0.43
C TYR A 29 8.74 -10.02 -0.41
N THR A 30 8.59 -8.93 -1.17
CA THR A 30 9.65 -8.40 -2.03
C THR A 30 10.81 -7.84 -1.20
N MET A 31 10.51 -7.12 -0.10
CA MET A 31 11.52 -6.64 0.85
C MET A 31 12.29 -7.79 1.50
N SER A 32 11.60 -8.86 1.88
CA SER A 32 12.20 -10.05 2.51
C SER A 32 13.21 -10.73 1.59
N GLY A 33 12.97 -10.68 0.28
CA GLY A 33 13.87 -11.21 -0.74
C GLY A 33 14.91 -10.21 -1.24
N PHE A 34 14.96 -8.98 -0.71
CA PHE A 34 15.92 -7.98 -1.14
C PHE A 34 17.27 -8.26 -0.47
N SER A 35 18.33 -8.36 -1.28
CA SER A 35 19.66 -8.72 -0.78
C SER A 35 20.76 -7.93 -1.49
N LYS A 36 21.90 -7.78 -0.82
CA LYS A 36 23.06 -7.05 -1.37
C LYS A 36 23.59 -7.72 -2.64
N GLU A 37 23.49 -9.04 -2.75
CA GLU A 37 23.91 -9.78 -3.94
C GLU A 37 23.07 -9.41 -5.17
N LYS A 38 21.78 -9.10 -4.99
CA LYS A 38 20.93 -8.63 -6.10
C LYS A 38 21.32 -7.22 -6.54
N VAL A 39 21.68 -6.35 -5.61
CA VAL A 39 22.19 -5.00 -5.91
C VAL A 39 23.51 -5.08 -6.67
N MET A 40 24.45 -5.91 -6.19
CA MET A 40 25.75 -6.12 -6.86
C MET A 40 25.60 -6.73 -8.25
N ARG A 41 24.66 -7.65 -8.46
CA ARG A 41 24.35 -8.14 -9.81
C ARG A 41 23.80 -7.03 -10.69
N MET A 42 22.89 -6.21 -10.19
CA MET A 42 22.31 -5.11 -10.96
C MET A 42 23.39 -4.11 -11.39
N GLU A 43 24.31 -3.80 -10.48
CA GLU A 43 25.49 -2.99 -10.74
C GLU A 43 26.40 -3.61 -11.79
N SER A 44 26.69 -4.92 -11.71
CA SER A 44 27.56 -5.58 -12.69
C SER A 44 26.94 -5.70 -14.08
N TYR A 45 25.62 -5.84 -14.19
CA TYR A 45 24.92 -5.95 -15.47
C TYR A 45 24.59 -4.61 -16.14
N MET A 46 24.28 -3.56 -15.36
CA MET A 46 23.72 -2.30 -15.87
C MET A 46 24.51 -1.05 -15.43
N GLY A 47 25.60 -1.23 -14.67
CA GLY A 47 26.45 -0.16 -14.16
C GLY A 47 26.01 0.39 -12.80
N GLU A 48 26.93 1.14 -12.18
CA GLU A 48 26.78 1.71 -10.82
C GLU A 48 25.49 2.50 -10.63
N THR A 49 25.09 3.32 -11.61
CA THR A 49 23.87 4.13 -11.51
C THR A 49 22.62 3.28 -11.32
N HIS A 50 22.51 2.16 -12.04
CA HIS A 50 21.36 1.26 -11.92
C HIS A 50 21.41 0.45 -10.61
N GLY A 51 22.59 0.03 -10.17
CA GLY A 51 22.78 -0.58 -8.85
C GLY A 51 22.35 0.35 -7.71
N PHE A 52 22.75 1.62 -7.78
CA PHE A 52 22.37 2.65 -6.81
C PHE A 52 20.86 2.92 -6.80
N LEU A 53 20.23 3.10 -7.97
CA LEU A 53 18.78 3.28 -8.07
C LEU A 53 18.02 2.06 -7.53
N TYR A 54 18.48 0.85 -7.84
CA TYR A 54 17.88 -0.38 -7.35
C TYR A 54 18.01 -0.52 -5.83
N SER A 55 19.15 -0.11 -5.26
CA SER A 55 19.36 -0.02 -3.81
C SER A 55 18.40 0.95 -3.14
N ILE A 56 18.24 2.17 -3.66
CA ILE A 56 17.29 3.16 -3.14
C ILE A 56 15.86 2.63 -3.22
N TYR A 57 15.51 2.02 -4.35
CA TYR A 57 14.19 1.44 -4.55
C TYR A 57 13.87 0.38 -3.48
N GLY A 58 14.76 -0.59 -3.28
CA GLY A 58 14.54 -1.69 -2.34
C GLY A 58 14.62 -1.27 -0.86
N ASN A 59 15.52 -0.35 -0.51
CA ASN A 59 15.76 0.01 0.89
C ASN A 59 14.93 1.18 1.41
N ILE A 60 14.38 2.02 0.52
CA ILE A 60 13.62 3.22 0.92
C ILE A 60 12.23 3.19 0.32
N LEU A 61 12.13 3.17 -1.02
CA LEU A 61 10.85 3.39 -1.68
C LEU A 61 9.86 2.24 -1.43
N LEU A 62 10.32 1.00 -1.56
CA LEU A 62 9.52 -0.19 -1.35
C LEU A 62 8.96 -0.28 0.09
N PRO A 63 9.76 -0.08 1.15
CA PRO A 63 9.24 0.05 2.52
C PRO A 63 8.17 1.14 2.67
N VAL A 64 8.41 2.33 2.13
CA VAL A 64 7.46 3.46 2.24
C VAL A 64 6.13 3.12 1.59
N ILE A 65 6.15 2.57 0.38
CA ILE A 65 4.94 2.14 -0.35
C ILE A 65 4.21 1.04 0.44
N THR A 66 4.95 0.07 0.96
CA THR A 66 4.41 -1.07 1.71
C THR A 66 3.69 -0.62 2.97
N ILE A 67 4.33 0.27 3.74
CA ILE A 67 3.75 0.85 4.96
C ILE A 67 2.50 1.66 4.61
N ALA A 68 2.57 2.53 3.59
CA ALA A 68 1.43 3.34 3.16
C ALA A 68 0.23 2.46 2.72
N ALA A 69 0.49 1.37 1.99
CA ALA A 69 -0.54 0.42 1.58
C ALA A 69 -1.18 -0.29 2.80
N GLY A 70 -0.36 -0.73 3.76
CA GLY A 70 -0.83 -1.36 5.00
C GLY A 70 -1.70 -0.42 5.86
N TYR A 71 -1.24 0.81 6.08
CA TYR A 71 -2.01 1.82 6.80
C TYR A 71 -3.34 2.14 6.11
N THR A 72 -3.31 2.29 4.78
CA THR A 72 -4.51 2.56 3.99
C THR A 72 -5.50 1.40 4.10
N ALA A 73 -5.03 0.15 4.08
CA ALA A 73 -5.88 -1.02 4.24
C ALA A 73 -6.60 -1.02 5.59
N VAL A 74 -5.88 -0.77 6.68
CA VAL A 74 -6.45 -0.72 8.04
C VAL A 74 -7.46 0.42 8.17
N TYR A 75 -7.12 1.61 7.66
CA TYR A 75 -8.01 2.76 7.68
C TYR A 75 -9.31 2.50 6.92
N LEU A 76 -9.21 1.96 5.71
CA LEU A 76 -10.39 1.65 4.89
C LEU A 76 -11.24 0.54 5.53
N THR A 77 -10.62 -0.44 6.17
CA THR A 77 -11.32 -1.49 6.92
C THR A 77 -12.15 -0.90 8.06
N PHE A 78 -11.58 0.02 8.84
CA PHE A 78 -12.31 0.70 9.91
C PHE A 78 -13.51 1.49 9.37
N CYS A 79 -13.30 2.24 8.29
CA CYS A 79 -14.36 2.99 7.64
C CYS A 79 -15.46 2.07 7.06
N PHE A 80 -15.10 0.90 6.53
CA PHE A 80 -16.04 -0.10 6.02
C PHE A 80 -16.88 -0.73 7.15
N ILE A 81 -16.26 -1.12 8.26
CA ILE A 81 -16.97 -1.61 9.45
C ILE A 81 -17.98 -0.56 9.92
N ARG A 82 -17.55 0.70 10.04
CA ARG A 82 -18.44 1.81 10.41
C ARG A 82 -19.60 1.99 9.42
N GLN A 83 -19.36 1.83 8.12
CA GLN A 83 -20.43 1.88 7.11
C GLN A 83 -21.45 0.75 7.26
N ILE A 84 -21.05 -0.44 7.70
CA ILE A 84 -21.94 -1.57 7.98
C ILE A 84 -22.72 -1.33 9.27
N THR A 85 -22.03 -0.93 10.35
CA THR A 85 -22.66 -0.67 11.65
C THR A 85 -23.70 0.45 11.58
N GLU A 86 -23.43 1.53 10.84
CA GLU A 86 -24.39 2.62 10.62
C GLU A 86 -25.62 2.18 9.80
N LYS A 87 -25.56 1.07 9.07
CA LYS A 87 -26.72 0.50 8.35
C LYS A 87 -27.51 -0.50 9.17
N GLY A 88 -26.85 -1.25 10.07
CA GLY A 88 -27.47 -2.27 10.93
C GLY A 88 -28.11 -1.74 12.22
N GLY A 89 -27.82 -0.50 12.62
CA GLY A 89 -28.45 0.18 13.77
C GLY A 89 -29.82 0.79 13.48
N LYS A 90 -30.54 0.31 12.46
CA LYS A 90 -31.93 0.65 12.16
C LYS A 90 -32.81 -0.57 12.33
#